data_AF-A0A8S8YDP7-F1
#
_entry.id   AF-A0A8S8YDP7-F1
#
_cell.length_a   1.000
_cell.length_b   1.000
_cell.length_c   1.000
_cell.angle_alpha   90.00
_cell.angle_beta   90.00
_cell.angle_gamma   90.00
#
_symmetry.space_group_name_H-M   'P 1'
#
loop_
_entity.id
_entity.type
_entity.pdbx_description
1 polymer ?
#
loop_
_entity_poly.entity_id
_entity_poly.type
_entity_poly.pdbx_seq_one_letter_code
_entity_poly.pdbx_strand_id
1 'polypeptide(L)'
;MFIPQDHPAREMQDTFYLTNPERIAIEQNYLDDWTSIHEHGGETGSTGWGGSYSIDESQKGLLRTHTTVNTVRFLGPEKPDVPCRVFGIGRVFRKETIDRTHLPEFHQIEGIIMEPGASLPMLVTTLKTFYEKMGYPEVRVRPAYFPYTEPSLEVEVKWRGQWLELGGAGIFRPEVTEPLGCQWPVCAWGMGLERLAMLVLGLDDIRQLYISDLEWLRNQPLL
;
A
#
# COMPACT_ATOMS: atom_id res chain seq x y z
N MET A 1 10.17 4.16 2.86
CA MET A 1 9.36 2.99 3.32
C MET A 1 10.23 1.76 3.59
N PHE A 2 11.53 1.90 3.85
CA PHE A 2 12.38 0.75 4.19
C PHE A 2 12.41 -0.43 3.19
N ILE A 3 12.01 -0.22 1.93
CA ILE A 3 12.13 -1.22 0.85
C ILE A 3 13.56 -1.19 0.33
N PRO A 4 14.30 -2.31 0.33
CA PRO A 4 15.70 -2.33 -0.09
C PRO A 4 15.83 -1.91 -1.57
N GLN A 5 16.98 -1.33 -1.94
CA GLN A 5 17.16 -0.70 -3.26
C GLN A 5 17.27 -1.71 -4.40
N ASP A 6 17.68 -2.94 -4.09
CA ASP A 6 17.77 -4.11 -4.97
C ASP A 6 16.49 -4.95 -4.99
N HIS A 7 15.40 -4.49 -4.34
CA HIS A 7 14.14 -5.21 -4.31
C HIS A 7 13.55 -5.34 -5.73
N PRO A 8 13.06 -6.52 -6.17
CA PRO A 8 12.54 -6.75 -7.52
C PRO A 8 11.45 -5.75 -7.95
N ALA A 9 10.56 -5.37 -7.04
CA ALA A 9 9.52 -4.35 -7.31
C ALA A 9 10.06 -2.97 -7.77
N ARG A 10 11.35 -2.69 -7.60
CA ARG A 10 12.02 -1.47 -8.07
C ARG A 10 12.67 -1.64 -9.44
N GLU A 11 12.60 -2.82 -10.05
CA GLU A 11 13.17 -3.04 -11.37
C GLU A 11 12.38 -2.29 -12.46
N MET A 12 13.07 -1.94 -13.54
CA MET A 12 12.47 -1.25 -14.70
C MET A 12 11.39 -2.07 -15.42
N GLN A 13 11.30 -3.37 -15.14
CA GLN A 13 10.25 -4.22 -15.68
C GLN A 13 8.92 -4.06 -14.93
N ASP A 14 8.95 -3.62 -13.67
CA ASP A 14 7.78 -3.53 -12.78
C ASP A 14 7.34 -2.08 -12.52
N THR A 15 8.26 -1.11 -12.66
CA THR A 15 8.03 0.30 -12.34
C THR A 15 8.22 1.23 -13.54
N PHE A 16 7.33 2.23 -13.69
CA PHE A 16 7.47 3.29 -14.67
C PHE A 16 8.38 4.42 -14.15
N TYR A 17 9.64 4.37 -14.53
CA TYR A 17 10.60 5.46 -14.32
C TYR A 17 10.40 6.59 -15.33
N LEU A 18 10.62 7.82 -14.89
CA LEU A 18 10.48 9.03 -15.70
C LEU A 18 11.79 9.34 -16.41
N THR A 19 11.68 9.76 -17.68
CA THR A 19 12.80 10.39 -18.40
C THR A 19 12.83 11.90 -18.20
N ASN A 20 11.70 12.51 -17.81
CA ASN A 20 11.60 13.94 -17.49
C ASN A 20 10.47 14.21 -16.47
N PRO A 21 10.76 14.71 -15.26
CA PRO A 21 12.11 14.86 -14.70
C PRO A 21 12.72 13.48 -14.37
N GLU A 22 13.97 13.24 -14.80
CA GLU A 22 14.68 12.00 -14.48
C GLU A 22 15.02 11.89 -12.99
N ARG A 23 15.29 13.04 -12.35
CA ARG A 23 15.63 13.14 -10.93
C ARG A 23 14.70 14.12 -10.21
N ILE A 24 14.37 13.80 -8.97
CA ILE A 24 13.58 14.62 -8.07
C ILE A 24 14.48 15.00 -6.89
N ALA A 25 14.54 16.30 -6.58
CA ALA A 25 15.28 16.78 -5.42
C ALA A 25 14.62 16.30 -4.12
N ILE A 26 15.45 15.83 -3.19
CA ILE A 26 15.06 15.39 -1.84
C ILE A 26 15.87 16.21 -0.86
N GLU A 27 15.24 16.70 0.21
CA GLU A 27 15.94 17.47 1.25
C GLU A 27 16.99 16.61 1.96
N GLN A 28 18.10 17.23 2.34
CA GLN A 28 19.28 16.51 2.84
C GLN A 28 19.00 15.74 4.13
N ASN A 29 18.21 16.30 5.04
CA ASN A 29 17.77 15.63 6.27
C ASN A 29 17.10 14.28 5.98
N TYR A 30 16.17 14.21 5.03
CA TYR A 30 15.54 12.95 4.66
C TYR A 30 16.55 11.97 4.06
N LEU A 31 17.49 12.44 3.24
CA LEU A 31 18.54 11.57 2.68
C LEU A 31 19.39 10.96 3.79
N ASP A 32 19.78 11.75 4.78
CA ASP A 32 20.59 11.31 5.91
C ASP A 32 19.83 10.28 6.77
N ASP A 33 18.56 10.57 7.11
CA ASP A 33 17.71 9.67 7.90
C ASP A 33 17.47 8.34 7.17
N TRP A 34 17.10 8.38 5.89
CA TRP A 34 16.85 7.17 5.11
C TRP A 34 18.14 6.37 4.82
N THR A 35 19.28 7.03 4.67
CA THR A 35 20.58 6.36 4.54
C THR A 35 20.91 5.63 5.84
N SER A 36 20.86 6.32 6.97
CA SER A 36 21.17 5.76 8.29
C SER A 36 20.28 4.54 8.61
N ILE A 37 18.96 4.66 8.41
CA ILE A 37 18.04 3.57 8.72
C ILE A 37 18.23 2.36 7.79
N HIS A 38 18.50 2.58 6.50
CA HIS A 38 18.69 1.48 5.55
C HIS A 38 20.01 0.75 5.75
N GLU A 39 21.08 1.46 6.08
CA GLU A 39 22.40 0.85 6.21
C GLU A 39 22.60 0.22 7.60
N HIS A 40 22.11 0.88 8.65
CA HIS A 40 22.44 0.54 10.05
C HIS A 40 21.22 0.29 10.96
N GLY A 41 20.00 0.52 10.47
CA GLY A 41 18.77 0.36 11.25
C GLY A 41 18.41 1.53 12.18
N GLY A 42 19.26 2.56 12.27
CA GLY A 42 19.03 3.71 13.14
C GLY A 42 18.91 3.31 14.62
N GLU A 43 17.96 3.91 15.34
CA GLU A 43 17.71 3.65 16.77
C GLU A 43 16.66 2.56 17.02
N THR A 44 16.14 1.92 15.96
CA THR A 44 15.03 0.94 16.04
C THR A 44 15.41 -0.41 16.66
N GLY A 45 16.72 -0.65 16.87
CA GLY A 45 17.27 -1.96 17.20
C GLY A 45 17.41 -2.92 16.00
N SER A 46 17.04 -2.49 14.79
CA SER A 46 17.29 -3.20 13.53
C SER A 46 18.77 -3.13 13.13
N THR A 47 19.24 -4.09 12.34
CA THR A 47 20.58 -4.03 11.74
C THR A 47 20.61 -3.27 10.42
N GLY A 48 19.45 -2.76 9.96
CA GLY A 48 19.29 -2.31 8.58
C GLY A 48 19.40 -3.46 7.58
N TRP A 49 19.63 -3.12 6.32
CA TRP A 49 19.85 -4.07 5.22
C TRP A 49 21.33 -4.45 5.05
N GLY A 50 22.27 -3.78 5.73
CA GLY A 50 23.69 -4.13 5.76
C GLY A 50 24.46 -3.89 4.45
N GLY A 51 23.87 -3.16 3.50
CA GLY A 51 24.50 -2.72 2.25
C GLY A 51 24.63 -1.20 2.18
N SER A 52 25.20 -0.67 1.09
CA SER A 52 25.31 0.77 0.85
C SER A 52 24.03 1.35 0.26
N TYR A 53 23.57 2.50 0.76
CA TYR A 53 22.43 3.24 0.24
C TYR A 53 22.87 4.24 -0.85
N SER A 54 22.34 4.06 -2.06
CA SER A 54 22.58 4.97 -3.17
C SER A 54 21.59 6.14 -3.16
N ILE A 55 22.11 7.35 -2.96
CA ILE A 55 21.34 8.60 -3.08
C ILE A 55 20.86 8.81 -4.53
N ASP A 56 21.69 8.47 -5.52
CA ASP A 56 21.30 8.58 -6.92
C ASP A 56 20.08 7.72 -7.26
N GLU A 57 19.99 6.51 -6.69
CA GLU A 57 18.83 5.63 -6.87
C GLU A 57 17.58 6.12 -6.15
N SER A 58 17.72 6.79 -5.00
CA SER A 58 16.58 7.33 -4.25
C SER A 58 15.95 8.55 -4.92
N GLN A 59 16.73 9.29 -5.73
CA GLN A 59 16.29 10.50 -6.42
C GLN A 59 15.62 10.23 -7.79
N LYS A 60 15.62 8.99 -8.30
CA LYS A 60 15.00 8.70 -9.61
C LYS A 60 13.49 8.99 -9.61
N GLY A 61 13.05 9.77 -10.59
CA GLY A 61 11.63 10.06 -10.80
C GLY A 61 10.89 8.81 -11.28
N LEU A 62 9.72 8.54 -10.69
CA LEU A 62 8.85 7.43 -11.08
C LEU A 62 7.37 7.78 -10.90
N LEU A 63 6.50 7.07 -11.61
CA LEU A 63 5.07 7.09 -11.32
C LEU A 63 4.79 6.21 -10.11
N ARG A 64 4.05 6.74 -9.13
CA ARG A 64 3.77 6.04 -7.87
C ARG A 64 3.14 4.65 -8.11
N THR A 65 3.73 3.62 -7.52
CA THR A 65 3.33 2.21 -7.67
C THR A 65 2.28 1.76 -6.66
N HIS A 66 2.14 2.51 -5.57
CA HIS A 66 1.16 2.30 -4.50
C HIS A 66 0.86 3.62 -3.79
N THR A 67 -0.30 3.72 -3.12
CA THR A 67 -0.72 4.92 -2.38
C THR A 67 0.05 5.15 -1.08
N THR A 68 0.84 4.18 -0.62
CA THR A 68 1.55 4.23 0.66
C THR A 68 2.55 5.37 0.79
N VAL A 69 3.03 5.88 -0.35
CA VAL A 69 3.83 7.11 -0.38
C VAL A 69 3.07 8.32 0.17
N ASN A 70 1.74 8.38 0.00
CA ASN A 70 0.91 9.45 0.53
C ASN A 70 0.72 9.29 2.04
N THR A 71 0.59 8.05 2.51
CA THR A 71 0.49 7.72 3.93
C THR A 71 1.75 8.14 4.68
N VAL A 72 2.93 7.80 4.15
CA VAL A 72 4.21 8.23 4.72
C VAL A 72 4.34 9.76 4.74
N ARG A 73 3.89 10.44 3.69
CA ARG A 73 3.85 11.91 3.67
C ARG A 73 2.89 12.48 4.71
N PHE A 74 1.73 11.86 4.90
CA PHE A 74 0.74 12.27 5.89
C PHE A 74 1.24 12.09 7.34
N LEU A 75 1.97 10.99 7.58
CA LEU A 75 2.61 10.67 8.86
C LEU A 75 3.86 11.50 9.15
N GLY A 76 4.26 12.40 8.26
CA GLY A 76 5.44 13.22 8.43
C GLY A 76 5.48 14.05 9.72
N PRO A 77 6.61 14.71 9.99
CA PRO A 77 6.97 15.26 11.31
C PRO A 77 6.04 16.33 11.89
N GLU A 78 5.06 16.81 11.13
CA GLU A 78 4.07 17.78 11.60
C GLU A 78 2.95 17.17 12.48
N LYS A 79 2.79 15.83 12.51
CA LYS A 79 1.71 15.15 13.25
C LYS A 79 2.11 13.85 14.00
N PRO A 80 3.24 13.80 14.73
CA PRO A 80 3.72 12.54 15.31
C PRO A 80 2.81 11.94 16.40
N ASP A 81 2.05 12.77 17.12
CA ASP A 81 1.39 12.39 18.39
C ASP A 81 -0.14 12.58 18.41
N VAL A 82 -0.81 12.65 17.25
CA VAL A 82 -2.27 12.81 17.18
C VAL A 82 -2.92 11.52 16.69
N PRO A 83 -3.81 10.87 17.47
CA PRO A 83 -4.41 9.61 17.04
C PRO A 83 -5.23 9.85 15.78
N CYS A 84 -5.00 9.04 14.76
CA CYS A 84 -5.67 9.23 13.48
C CYS A 84 -6.07 7.91 12.85
N ARG A 85 -7.23 7.95 12.20
CA ARG A 85 -7.73 6.89 11.33
C ARG A 85 -8.12 7.55 10.02
N VAL A 86 -7.31 7.35 9.00
CA VAL A 86 -7.49 8.01 7.70
C VAL A 86 -7.45 6.98 6.60
N PHE A 87 -8.14 7.27 5.51
CA PHE A 87 -8.03 6.49 4.29
C PHE A 87 -7.95 7.43 3.08
N GLY A 88 -7.32 6.96 2.03
CA GLY A 88 -7.21 7.65 0.76
C GLY A 88 -7.48 6.69 -0.39
N ILE A 89 -7.97 7.26 -1.49
CA ILE A 89 -8.17 6.55 -2.75
C ILE A 89 -7.33 7.29 -3.78
N GLY A 90 -6.51 6.56 -4.54
CA GLY A 90 -5.68 7.19 -5.55
C GLY A 90 -5.29 6.23 -6.65
N ARG A 91 -5.18 6.76 -7.88
CA ARG A 91 -4.66 6.02 -9.02
C ARG A 91 -3.17 5.72 -8.86
N VAL A 92 -2.76 4.50 -9.12
CA VAL A 92 -1.37 4.01 -9.07
C VAL A 92 -1.00 3.39 -10.41
N PHE A 93 0.30 3.25 -10.66
CA PHE A 93 0.83 2.81 -11.94
C PHE A 93 1.84 1.68 -11.75
N ARG A 94 1.65 0.56 -12.44
CA ARG A 94 2.57 -0.58 -12.40
C ARG A 94 2.78 -1.09 -13.80
N LYS A 95 4.00 -1.52 -14.12
CA LYS A 95 4.31 -2.05 -15.45
C LYS A 95 3.92 -3.54 -15.52
N GLU A 96 2.65 -3.80 -15.25
CA GLU A 96 2.07 -5.14 -15.33
C GLU A 96 1.49 -5.39 -16.73
N THR A 97 1.48 -6.65 -17.16
CA THR A 97 0.86 -7.02 -18.44
C THR A 97 -0.65 -6.96 -18.28
N ILE A 98 -1.33 -6.30 -19.23
CA ILE A 98 -2.80 -6.22 -19.22
C ILE A 98 -3.38 -7.63 -19.33
N ASP A 99 -4.17 -8.03 -18.32
CA ASP A 99 -4.92 -9.27 -18.34
C ASP A 99 -6.33 -9.08 -17.72
N ARG A 100 -6.99 -10.17 -17.31
CA ARG A 100 -8.35 -10.14 -16.76
C ARG A 100 -8.40 -9.60 -15.32
N THR A 101 -7.26 -9.52 -14.65
CA THR A 101 -7.05 -9.19 -13.24
C THR A 101 -6.12 -8.01 -13.02
N HIS A 102 -5.28 -7.66 -13.99
CA HIS A 102 -4.24 -6.65 -13.89
C HIS A 102 -4.39 -5.58 -14.99
N LEU A 103 -4.22 -4.33 -14.56
CA LEU A 103 -4.15 -3.16 -15.43
C LEU A 103 -2.91 -2.34 -15.05
N PRO A 104 -2.26 -1.68 -16.03
CA PRO A 104 -1.07 -0.88 -15.78
C PRO A 104 -1.38 0.39 -14.96
N GLU A 105 -2.65 0.81 -14.96
CA GLU A 105 -3.17 1.84 -14.06
C GLU A 105 -4.46 1.34 -13.40
N PHE A 106 -4.57 1.55 -12.10
CA PHE A 106 -5.75 1.18 -11.31
C PHE A 106 -5.82 2.04 -10.04
N HIS A 107 -6.92 1.99 -9.29
CA HIS A 107 -7.09 2.75 -8.06
C HIS A 107 -6.80 1.89 -6.84
N GLN A 108 -5.91 2.36 -5.98
CA GLN A 108 -5.65 1.75 -4.70
C GLN A 108 -6.41 2.52 -3.62
N ILE A 109 -7.14 1.78 -2.78
CA ILE A 109 -7.64 2.26 -1.50
C ILE A 109 -6.60 1.88 -0.45
N GLU A 110 -6.26 2.82 0.40
CA GLU A 110 -5.37 2.55 1.54
C GLU A 110 -5.85 3.29 2.77
N GLY A 111 -5.83 2.60 3.91
CA GLY A 111 -6.19 3.15 5.20
C GLY A 111 -5.14 2.85 6.26
N ILE A 112 -5.05 3.75 7.23
CA ILE A 112 -4.22 3.58 8.43
C ILE A 112 -5.00 3.83 9.72
N ILE A 113 -4.53 3.20 10.78
CA ILE A 113 -4.89 3.45 12.17
C ILE A 113 -3.59 3.67 12.94
N MET A 114 -3.36 4.89 13.40
CA MET A 114 -2.23 5.26 14.25
C MET A 114 -2.78 5.72 15.60
N GLU A 115 -2.52 4.93 16.64
CA GLU A 115 -2.92 5.23 18.02
C GLU A 115 -2.09 4.37 19.00
N PRO A 116 -1.93 4.76 20.28
CA PRO A 116 -1.07 4.03 21.23
C PRO A 116 -1.41 2.54 21.39
N GLY A 117 -2.70 2.19 21.23
CA GLY A 117 -3.21 0.81 21.37
C GLY A 117 -3.36 0.05 20.05
N ALA A 118 -2.89 0.61 18.93
CA ALA A 118 -2.98 -0.03 17.63
C ALA A 118 -2.24 -1.38 17.65
N SER A 119 -2.93 -2.43 17.21
CA SER A 119 -2.45 -3.81 17.34
C SER A 119 -3.03 -4.72 16.25
N LEU A 120 -2.40 -5.88 16.06
CA LEU A 120 -2.83 -6.85 15.04
C LEU A 120 -4.29 -7.29 15.20
N PRO A 121 -4.82 -7.60 16.41
CA PRO A 121 -6.23 -7.95 16.56
C PRO A 121 -7.17 -6.81 16.18
N MET A 122 -6.79 -5.56 16.44
CA MET A 122 -7.56 -4.39 16.04
C MET A 122 -7.62 -4.27 14.50
N LEU A 123 -6.47 -4.45 13.83
CA LEU A 123 -6.40 -4.45 12.37
C LEU A 123 -7.25 -5.56 11.76
N VAL A 124 -7.12 -6.80 12.26
CA VAL A 124 -7.92 -7.95 11.79
C VAL A 124 -9.41 -7.72 11.99
N THR A 125 -9.80 -7.21 13.16
CA THR A 125 -11.22 -6.89 13.46
C THR A 125 -11.74 -5.81 12.51
N THR A 126 -10.97 -4.74 12.30
CA THR A 126 -11.33 -3.66 11.37
C THR A 126 -11.59 -4.21 9.97
N LEU A 127 -10.69 -5.07 9.46
CA LEU A 127 -10.82 -5.66 8.13
C LEU A 127 -12.04 -6.57 8.01
N LYS A 128 -12.28 -7.42 9.02
CA LYS A 128 -13.47 -8.27 9.06
C LYS A 128 -14.76 -7.45 9.07
N THR A 129 -14.83 -6.42 9.90
CA THR A 129 -16.00 -5.52 9.96
C THR A 129 -16.18 -4.74 8.65
N PHE A 130 -15.09 -4.32 8.00
CA PHE A 130 -15.15 -3.64 6.71
C PHE A 130 -15.82 -4.53 5.66
N TYR A 131 -15.33 -5.76 5.46
CA TYR A 131 -15.88 -6.66 4.44
C TYR A 131 -17.27 -7.20 4.81
N GLU A 132 -17.55 -7.42 6.09
CA GLU A 132 -18.90 -7.77 6.56
C GLU A 132 -19.92 -6.68 6.20
N LYS A 133 -19.58 -5.40 6.39
CA LYS A 133 -20.43 -4.27 5.99
C LYS A 133 -20.60 -4.14 4.47
N MET A 134 -19.66 -4.67 3.70
CA MET A 134 -19.76 -4.78 2.25
C MET A 134 -20.60 -5.99 1.78
N GLY A 135 -21.10 -6.81 2.71
CA GLY A 135 -21.90 -8.00 2.39
C GLY A 135 -21.11 -9.30 2.30
N TYR A 136 -19.84 -9.33 2.70
CA TYR A 136 -18.95 -10.49 2.63
C TYR A 136 -18.44 -10.89 4.02
N PRO A 137 -19.27 -11.58 4.84
CA PRO A 137 -18.91 -11.92 6.23
C PRO A 137 -17.87 -13.04 6.34
N GLU A 138 -17.71 -13.88 5.32
CA GLU A 138 -16.72 -14.96 5.29
C GLU A 138 -15.33 -14.41 4.92
N VAL A 139 -14.62 -13.89 5.91
CA VAL A 139 -13.30 -13.26 5.78
C VAL A 139 -12.22 -14.12 6.43
N ARG A 140 -11.15 -14.41 5.67
CA ARG A 140 -9.95 -15.10 6.15
C ARG A 140 -8.76 -14.15 6.08
N VAL A 141 -7.88 -14.25 7.07
CA VAL A 141 -6.61 -13.52 7.10
C VAL A 141 -5.48 -14.53 7.19
N ARG A 142 -4.45 -14.37 6.37
CA ARG A 142 -3.28 -15.25 6.30
C ARG A 142 -2.00 -14.45 6.51
N PRO A 143 -0.95 -15.04 7.12
CA PRO A 143 0.36 -14.43 7.12
C PRO A 143 0.84 -14.18 5.70
N ALA A 144 1.44 -13.01 5.48
CA ALA A 144 2.04 -12.61 4.22
C ALA A 144 3.39 -11.94 4.49
N TYR A 145 4.05 -11.44 3.44
CA TYR A 145 5.27 -10.65 3.57
C TYR A 145 5.13 -9.38 2.75
N PHE A 146 5.27 -8.23 3.42
CA PHE A 146 5.48 -6.94 2.77
C PHE A 146 6.68 -6.24 3.44
N PRO A 147 7.64 -5.68 2.68
CA PRO A 147 8.90 -5.19 3.24
C PRO A 147 8.75 -4.10 4.31
N TYR A 148 7.66 -3.35 4.26
CA TYR A 148 7.39 -2.19 5.12
C TYR A 148 6.45 -2.50 6.29
N THR A 149 5.98 -3.76 6.45
CA THR A 149 5.15 -4.16 7.60
C THR A 149 5.66 -5.41 8.29
N GLU A 150 5.57 -5.43 9.61
CA GLU A 150 5.82 -6.61 10.44
C GLU A 150 4.97 -6.52 11.72
N PRO A 151 4.01 -7.45 11.96
CA PRO A 151 3.61 -8.56 11.10
C PRO A 151 2.84 -8.10 9.85
N SER A 152 2.91 -8.93 8.80
CA SER A 152 2.23 -8.76 7.51
C SER A 152 1.12 -9.79 7.31
N LEU A 153 0.01 -9.36 6.68
CA LEU A 153 -1.21 -10.13 6.50
C LEU A 153 -1.79 -9.94 5.10
N GLU A 154 -2.40 -10.99 4.56
CA GLU A 154 -3.24 -10.93 3.38
C GLU A 154 -4.70 -11.24 3.76
N VAL A 155 -5.64 -10.53 3.15
CA VAL A 155 -7.07 -10.71 3.41
C VAL A 155 -7.75 -11.32 2.20
N GLU A 156 -8.47 -12.40 2.44
CA GLU A 156 -9.29 -13.08 1.45
C GLU A 156 -10.76 -13.08 1.90
N VAL A 157 -11.67 -12.93 0.95
CA VAL A 157 -13.12 -13.10 1.17
C VAL A 157 -13.62 -14.28 0.37
N LYS A 158 -14.66 -14.96 0.87
CA LYS A 158 -15.29 -16.04 0.12
C LYS A 158 -16.29 -15.47 -0.87
N TRP A 159 -16.10 -15.80 -2.14
CA TRP A 159 -16.99 -15.40 -3.23
C TRP A 159 -17.22 -16.57 -4.18
N ARG A 160 -18.48 -16.88 -4.48
CA ARG A 160 -18.89 -18.02 -5.33
C ARG A 160 -18.23 -19.37 -4.93
N GLY A 161 -18.02 -19.57 -3.63
CA GLY A 161 -17.40 -20.80 -3.09
C GLY A 161 -15.88 -20.85 -3.15
N GLN A 162 -15.21 -19.81 -3.66
CA GLN A 162 -13.76 -19.70 -3.74
C GLN A 162 -13.25 -18.58 -2.83
N TRP A 163 -12.01 -18.71 -2.35
CA TRP A 163 -11.34 -17.64 -1.60
C TRP A 163 -10.68 -16.68 -2.59
N LEU A 164 -11.06 -15.41 -2.52
CA LEU A 164 -10.52 -14.35 -3.36
C LEU A 164 -9.70 -13.40 -2.49
N GLU A 165 -8.41 -13.28 -2.78
CA GLU A 165 -7.53 -12.24 -2.23
C GLU A 165 -8.06 -10.86 -2.61
N LEU A 166 -8.18 -9.95 -1.65
CA LEU A 166 -8.60 -8.57 -1.90
C LEU A 166 -7.56 -7.52 -1.54
N GLY A 167 -6.60 -7.83 -0.68
CA GLY A 167 -5.59 -6.85 -0.31
C GLY A 167 -4.65 -7.28 0.80
N GLY A 168 -3.64 -6.46 1.01
CA GLY A 168 -2.63 -6.61 2.05
C GLY A 168 -2.90 -5.70 3.24
N ALA A 169 -2.45 -6.13 4.41
CA ALA A 169 -2.49 -5.35 5.63
C ALA A 169 -1.28 -5.69 6.50
N GLY A 170 -0.96 -4.83 7.46
CA GLY A 170 0.09 -5.11 8.42
C GLY A 170 0.32 -3.95 9.37
N ILE A 171 1.29 -4.10 10.27
CA ILE A 171 1.75 -3.01 11.13
C ILE A 171 3.04 -2.47 10.53
N PHE A 172 3.15 -1.17 10.28
CA PHE A 172 4.38 -0.60 9.76
C PHE A 172 5.55 -0.93 10.68
N ARG A 173 6.67 -1.29 10.06
CA ARG A 173 7.88 -1.55 10.83
C ARG A 173 8.41 -0.24 11.45
N PRO A 174 9.10 -0.30 12.60
CA PRO A 174 9.74 0.85 13.20
C PRO A 174 10.65 1.62 12.25
N GLU A 175 11.36 0.92 11.35
CA GLU A 175 12.25 1.54 10.35
C GLU A 175 11.52 2.43 9.33
N VAL A 176 10.19 2.33 9.25
CA VAL A 176 9.34 3.20 8.42
C VAL A 176 8.84 4.40 9.22
N THR A 177 8.51 4.21 10.50
CA THR A 177 7.79 5.18 11.32
C THR A 177 8.71 6.08 12.15
N GLU A 178 9.83 5.56 12.66
CA GLU A 178 10.76 6.32 13.50
C GLU A 178 11.41 7.51 12.77
N PRO A 179 11.86 7.39 11.49
CA PRO A 179 12.36 8.54 10.74
C PRO A 179 11.33 9.65 10.54
N LEU A 180 10.04 9.35 10.73
CA LEU A 180 8.94 10.32 10.63
C LEU A 180 8.59 10.94 12.00
N GLY A 181 9.21 10.45 13.08
CA GLY A 181 8.91 10.85 14.46
C GLY A 181 7.69 10.14 15.07
N CYS A 182 7.06 9.20 14.36
CA CYS A 182 5.86 8.51 14.85
C CYS A 182 6.20 7.58 16.03
N GLN A 183 5.61 7.86 17.19
CA GLN A 183 5.84 7.09 18.42
C GLN A 183 4.91 5.89 18.59
N TRP A 184 3.81 5.84 17.82
CA TRP A 184 2.77 4.83 18.00
C TRP A 184 2.72 3.84 16.85
N PRO A 185 2.28 2.59 17.10
CA PRO A 185 2.10 1.62 16.04
C PRO A 185 1.13 2.13 14.98
N VAL A 186 1.47 1.92 13.71
CA VAL A 186 0.63 2.27 12.57
C VAL A 186 0.15 0.98 11.92
N CYS A 187 -1.11 0.63 12.15
CA CYS A 187 -1.76 -0.43 11.40
C CYS A 187 -2.18 0.11 10.03
N ALA A 188 -1.76 -0.54 8.96
CA ALA A 188 -2.08 -0.17 7.59
C ALA A 188 -2.81 -1.30 6.86
N TRP A 189 -3.67 -0.95 5.92
CA TRP A 189 -4.32 -1.88 5.02
C TRP A 189 -4.55 -1.23 3.66
N GLY A 190 -4.56 -2.03 2.60
CA GLY A 190 -4.83 -1.55 1.26
C GLY A 190 -5.43 -2.61 0.37
N MET A 191 -6.21 -2.18 -0.61
CA MET A 191 -6.88 -3.02 -1.59
C MET A 191 -7.04 -2.29 -2.92
N GLY A 192 -7.16 -3.05 -4.01
CA GLY A 192 -7.55 -2.49 -5.30
C GLY A 192 -9.04 -2.15 -5.30
N LEU A 193 -9.38 -0.90 -5.63
CA LEU A 193 -10.77 -0.47 -5.76
C LEU A 193 -11.49 -1.29 -6.84
N GLU A 194 -10.81 -1.56 -7.96
CA GLU A 194 -11.35 -2.32 -9.07
C GLU A 194 -11.70 -3.74 -8.66
N ARG A 195 -10.88 -4.37 -7.79
CA ARG A 195 -11.15 -5.73 -7.31
C ARG A 195 -12.38 -5.76 -6.40
N LEU A 196 -12.56 -4.73 -5.57
CA LEU A 196 -13.77 -4.53 -4.77
C LEU A 196 -14.99 -4.24 -5.65
N ALA A 197 -14.84 -3.41 -6.69
CA ALA A 197 -15.91 -3.11 -7.64
C ALA A 197 -16.35 -4.36 -8.42
N MET A 198 -15.40 -5.17 -8.89
CA MET A 198 -15.70 -6.45 -9.54
C MET A 198 -16.49 -7.38 -8.62
N LEU A 199 -16.12 -7.45 -7.34
CA LEU A 199 -16.80 -8.27 -6.35
C LEU A 199 -18.26 -7.83 -6.15
N VAL A 200 -18.49 -6.51 -5.98
CA VAL A 200 -19.82 -5.92 -5.75
C VAL A 200 -20.71 -5.98 -7.00
N LEU A 201 -20.13 -5.75 -8.18
CA LEU A 201 -20.84 -5.75 -9.47
C LEU A 201 -20.94 -7.16 -10.09
N GLY A 202 -20.30 -8.16 -9.50
CA GLY A 202 -20.32 -9.55 -9.98
C GLY A 202 -19.55 -9.77 -11.29
N LEU A 203 -18.52 -8.96 -11.56
CA LEU A 203 -17.74 -8.99 -12.81
C LEU A 203 -16.56 -9.97 -12.74
N ASP A 204 -16.30 -10.67 -13.83
CA ASP A 204 -15.21 -11.66 -13.97
C ASP A 204 -14.03 -11.15 -14.82
N ASP A 205 -14.04 -9.87 -15.21
CA ASP A 205 -12.99 -9.22 -16.00
C ASP A 205 -12.89 -7.73 -15.66
N ILE A 206 -11.73 -7.32 -15.14
CA ILE A 206 -11.46 -5.94 -14.72
C ILE A 206 -11.60 -4.94 -15.86
N ARG A 207 -11.34 -5.37 -17.10
CA ARG A 207 -11.39 -4.50 -18.28
C ARG A 207 -12.80 -3.96 -18.54
N GLN A 208 -13.84 -4.68 -18.09
CA GLN A 208 -15.23 -4.22 -18.19
C GLN A 208 -15.47 -2.91 -17.44
N LEU A 209 -14.69 -2.60 -16.40
CA LEU A 209 -14.77 -1.32 -15.69
C LEU A 209 -14.24 -0.14 -16.51
N TYR A 210 -13.41 -0.41 -17.52
CA TYR A 210 -12.71 0.61 -18.32
C TYR A 210 -13.19 0.65 -19.77
N ILE A 211 -13.96 -0.35 -20.21
CA ILE A 211 -14.69 -0.28 -21.46
C ILE A 211 -15.81 0.74 -21.26
N SER A 212 -15.75 1.85 -22.01
CA SER A 212 -16.74 2.93 -21.96
C SER A 212 -18.07 2.54 -22.63
N ASP A 213 -18.66 1.42 -22.22
CA ASP A 213 -19.98 1.02 -22.69
C ASP A 213 -21.05 1.86 -21.98
N LEU A 214 -21.56 2.85 -22.73
CA LEU A 214 -22.57 3.78 -22.24
C LEU A 214 -23.91 3.09 -21.95
N GLU A 215 -24.26 2.02 -22.65
CA GLU A 215 -25.50 1.28 -22.37
C GLU A 215 -25.38 0.48 -21.07
N TRP A 216 -24.23 -0.17 -20.86
CA TRP A 216 -23.94 -0.85 -19.60
C TRP A 216 -24.01 0.14 -18.42
N LEU A 217 -23.38 1.32 -18.54
CA LEU A 217 -23.39 2.37 -17.51
C LEU A 217 -24.80 2.90 -17.22
N ARG A 218 -25.65 3.07 -18.24
CA ARG A 218 -27.04 3.53 -18.07
C ARG A 218 -27.92 2.51 -17.35
N ASN A 219 -27.62 1.23 -17.52
CA ASN A 219 -28.42 0.13 -16.97
C ASN A 219 -27.93 -0.33 -15.58
N GLN A 220 -26.85 0.25 -15.04
CA GLN A 220 -26.41 -0.10 -13.68
C GLN A 220 -27.34 0.49 -12.61
N PRO A 221 -27.74 -0.31 -11.60
CA PRO A 221 -28.52 0.20 -10.48
C PRO A 221 -27.69 1.19 -9.64
N LEU A 222 -28.37 2.14 -8.99
CA LEU A 222 -27.77 2.89 -7.90
C LEU A 222 -27.59 1.93 -6.72
N LEU A 223 -26.33 1.71 -6.33
CA LEU A 223 -25.92 0.89 -5.17
C LEU A 223 -26.17 1.62 -3.85
#